data_AF-A0A1M5S6S8-F1
#
_entry.id   AF-A0A1M5S6S8-F1
#
_cell.length_a   1.000
_cell.length_b   1.000
_cell.length_c   1.000
_cell.angle_alpha   90.00
_cell.angle_beta   90.00
_cell.angle_gamma   90.00
#
_symmetry.space_group_name_H-M   'P 1'
#
loop_
_entity.id
_entity.type
_entity.pdbx_description
1 polymer ?
#
loop_
_entity_poly.entity_id
_entity_poly.type
_entity_poly.pdbx_seq_one_letter_code
_entity_poly.pdbx_strand_id
1 'polypeptide(L)'
;MDKEKISENKEELNINEEKFLKKYDPKIFERPSVTNDVIIFTTDDMKEENSRKVPQKGLQVLLIKRDDYPDKGKWAIPGGFISMDESLEEGAIRKLKDETGIDNV
;
A
#
# COMPACT_ATOMS: atom_id res chain seq x y z
N MET A 1 18.36 -25.51 -1.96
CA MET A 1 17.12 -26.27 -1.74
C MET A 1 16.58 -26.61 -3.11
N ASP A 2 16.69 -27.89 -3.46
CA ASP A 2 16.89 -28.34 -4.84
C ASP A 2 15.62 -28.39 -5.66
N LYS A 3 15.74 -27.95 -6.92
CA LYS A 3 14.68 -27.90 -7.94
C LYS A 3 14.14 -29.29 -8.33
N GLU A 4 14.76 -30.37 -7.84
CA GLU A 4 14.40 -31.76 -8.14
C GLU A 4 13.20 -32.29 -7.35
N LYS A 5 12.80 -31.66 -6.23
CA LYS A 5 11.60 -32.10 -5.46
C LYS A 5 10.26 -31.73 -6.10
N ILE A 6 10.27 -30.96 -7.18
CA ILE A 6 9.03 -30.47 -7.83
C ILE A 6 8.53 -31.48 -8.89
N SER A 7 9.37 -32.38 -9.40
CA SER A 7 9.00 -33.31 -10.47
C SER A 7 8.24 -34.57 -10.02
N GLU A 8 8.34 -34.97 -8.76
CA GLU A 8 7.70 -36.22 -8.27
C GLU A 8 6.19 -36.08 -7.98
N ASN A 9 5.65 -34.87 -7.93
CA ASN A 9 4.31 -34.63 -7.35
C ASN A 9 3.18 -34.35 -8.37
N LYS A 10 3.40 -34.66 -9.65
CA LYS A 10 2.40 -34.40 -10.70
C LYS A 10 1.23 -35.39 -10.72
N GLU A 11 1.43 -36.62 -10.25
CA GLU A 11 0.36 -37.64 -10.18
C GLU A 11 -0.52 -37.50 -8.94
N GLU A 12 -0.02 -36.92 -7.85
CA GLU A 12 -0.85 -36.66 -6.67
C GLU A 12 -1.92 -35.59 -6.94
N LEU A 13 -1.74 -34.66 -7.89
CA LEU A 13 -2.61 -33.48 -8.12
C LEU A 13 -4.07 -33.76 -8.52
N ASN A 14 -4.50 -35.02 -8.59
CA ASN A 14 -5.92 -35.39 -8.72
C ASN A 14 -6.62 -35.39 -7.33
N ILE A 15 -6.31 -34.41 -6.48
CA ILE A 15 -6.77 -34.30 -5.10
C ILE A 15 -8.03 -33.43 -5.07
N ASN A 16 -9.08 -33.91 -4.40
CA ASN A 16 -10.18 -33.07 -3.92
C ASN A 16 -9.61 -31.79 -3.26
N GLU A 17 -10.04 -30.62 -3.73
CA GLU A 17 -9.61 -29.28 -3.28
C GLU A 17 -9.62 -29.14 -1.75
N GLU A 18 -10.61 -29.72 -1.09
CA GLU A 18 -10.73 -29.68 0.38
C GLU A 18 -9.53 -30.33 1.08
N LYS A 19 -9.02 -31.45 0.55
CA LYS A 19 -7.85 -32.14 1.10
C LYS A 19 -6.57 -31.35 0.84
N PHE A 20 -6.46 -30.71 -0.32
CA PHE A 20 -5.34 -29.83 -0.65
C PHE A 20 -5.28 -28.63 0.32
N LEU A 21 -6.41 -27.92 0.49
CA LEU A 21 -6.49 -26.75 1.37
C LEU A 21 -6.19 -27.09 2.84
N LYS A 22 -6.58 -28.28 3.32
CA LYS A 22 -6.23 -28.76 4.67
C LYS A 22 -4.73 -28.97 4.90
N LYS A 23 -3.97 -29.30 3.83
CA LYS A 23 -2.52 -29.54 3.89
C LYS A 23 -1.70 -28.31 3.49
N TYR A 24 -2.33 -27.30 2.87
CA TYR A 24 -1.65 -26.12 2.36
C TYR A 24 -1.09 -25.26 3.50
N ASP A 25 0.23 -25.11 3.56
CA ASP A 25 0.92 -24.18 4.46
C ASP A 25 1.59 -23.07 3.65
N PRO A 26 1.08 -21.82 3.66
CA PRO A 26 1.68 -20.74 2.91
C PRO A 26 3.03 -20.28 3.50
N LYS A 27 3.48 -20.79 4.65
CA LYS A 27 4.76 -20.39 5.29
C LYS A 27 5.98 -21.01 4.59
N ILE A 28 5.75 -21.99 3.72
CA ILE A 28 6.83 -22.61 2.93
C ILE A 28 7.38 -21.68 1.84
N PHE A 29 6.69 -20.56 1.57
CA PHE A 29 7.12 -19.53 0.63
C PHE A 29 7.56 -18.27 1.39
N GLU A 30 8.58 -17.59 0.87
CA GLU A 30 8.92 -16.25 1.32
C GLU A 30 7.75 -15.30 1.05
N ARG A 31 7.45 -14.45 2.04
CA ARG A 31 6.34 -13.51 1.95
C ARG A 31 6.86 -12.09 1.99
N PRO A 32 6.65 -11.30 0.92
CA PRO A 32 6.99 -9.89 0.97
C PRO A 32 6.04 -9.18 1.94
N SER A 33 6.50 -8.06 2.49
CA SER A 33 5.57 -7.10 3.10
C SER A 33 4.72 -6.46 2.01
N VAL A 34 3.42 -6.33 2.27
CA VAL A 34 2.47 -5.68 1.35
C VAL A 34 2.15 -4.30 1.89
N THR A 35 2.33 -3.29 1.04
CA THR A 35 2.06 -1.89 1.36
C THR A 35 1.16 -1.25 0.32
N ASN A 36 0.57 -0.12 0.70
CA ASN A 36 -0.09 0.80 -0.20
C ASN A 36 0.54 2.20 -0.11
N ASP A 37 0.36 2.96 -1.17
CA ASP A 37 0.69 4.39 -1.23
C ASP A 37 -0.46 5.09 -1.98
N VAL A 38 -0.96 6.18 -1.42
CA VAL A 38 -2.12 6.91 -1.95
C VAL A 38 -1.69 8.31 -2.41
N ILE A 39 -1.82 8.58 -3.70
CA ILE A 39 -1.51 9.90 -4.27
C ILE A 39 -2.81 10.68 -4.44
N ILE A 40 -2.98 11.72 -3.63
CA ILE A 40 -4.13 12.64 -3.72
C ILE A 40 -3.69 13.91 -4.42
N PHE A 41 -4.43 14.27 -5.45
CA PHE A 41 -4.29 15.55 -6.15
C PHE A 41 -5.43 16.48 -5.80
N THR A 42 -5.12 17.77 -5.71
CA THR A 42 -6.12 18.83 -5.65
C THR A 42 -5.63 20.04 -6.42
N THR A 43 -6.48 21.05 -6.56
CA THR A 43 -6.13 22.33 -7.16
C THR A 43 -6.39 23.46 -6.19
N ASP A 44 -5.42 24.35 -6.03
CA ASP A 44 -5.53 25.50 -5.14
C ASP A 44 -4.76 26.68 -5.72
N ASP A 45 -4.94 27.85 -5.14
CA ASP A 45 -4.22 29.06 -5.54
C ASP A 45 -2.74 28.93 -5.19
N MET A 46 -1.88 29.10 -6.19
CA MET A 46 -0.45 29.23 -5.96
C MET A 46 -0.17 30.54 -5.24
N LYS A 47 0.81 30.54 -4.32
CA LYS A 47 1.23 31.76 -3.63
C LYS A 47 1.64 32.83 -4.65
N GLU A 48 0.96 33.97 -4.60
CA GLU A 48 1.27 35.16 -5.38
C GLU A 48 1.73 36.26 -4.42
N GLU A 49 2.98 36.68 -4.57
CA GLU A 49 3.60 37.68 -3.70
C GLU A 49 3.09 39.10 -4.02
N ASN A 50 2.62 39.32 -5.25
CA ASN A 50 2.04 40.60 -5.65
C ASN A 50 0.55 40.64 -5.32
N SER A 51 0.20 41.36 -4.25
CA SER A 51 -1.18 41.54 -3.78
C SER A 51 -2.16 42.18 -4.79
N ARG A 52 -1.69 42.70 -5.93
CA ARG A 52 -2.54 43.21 -7.02
C ARG A 52 -2.80 42.19 -8.14
N LYS A 53 -2.14 41.03 -8.12
CA LYS A 53 -2.33 39.96 -9.08
C LYS A 53 -3.30 38.92 -8.53
N VAL A 54 -4.17 38.41 -9.42
CA VAL A 54 -5.02 37.26 -9.09
C VAL A 54 -4.13 36.02 -9.05
N PRO A 55 -4.13 35.24 -7.95
CA PRO A 55 -3.39 33.99 -7.88
C PRO A 55 -3.78 33.03 -9.00
N GLN A 56 -2.79 32.35 -9.57
CA GLN A 56 -3.04 31.29 -10.55
C GLN A 56 -3.39 29.99 -9.83
N LYS A 57 -4.29 29.20 -10.41
CA LYS A 57 -4.55 27.83 -9.95
C LYS A 57 -3.34 26.94 -10.25
N GLY A 58 -2.92 26.16 -9.26
CA GLY A 58 -1.87 25.16 -9.38
C GLY A 58 -2.34 23.79 -8.92
N LEU A 59 -1.70 22.75 -9.47
CA LEU A 59 -1.86 21.38 -8.99
C LEU A 59 -1.09 21.21 -7.67
N GLN A 60 -1.74 20.59 -6.70
CA GLN A 60 -1.15 20.23 -5.41
C GLN A 60 -1.23 18.72 -5.19
N VAL A 61 -0.28 18.19 -4.41
CA VAL A 61 -0.23 16.78 -4.00
C VAL A 61 -0.10 16.68 -2.49
N LEU A 62 -0.81 15.72 -1.88
CA LEU A 62 -0.72 15.46 -0.45
C LEU A 62 0.57 14.71 -0.11
N LEU A 63 1.31 15.21 0.87
CA LEU A 63 2.51 14.58 1.42
C LEU A 63 2.47 14.62 2.94
N ILE A 64 3.07 13.60 3.56
CA ILE A 64 3.27 13.53 5.01
C ILE A 64 4.75 13.65 5.36
N LYS A 65 5.03 14.11 6.59
CA LYS A 65 6.38 14.11 7.15
C LYS A 65 6.57 12.84 7.96
N ARG A 66 7.49 11.96 7.56
CA ARG A 66 7.75 10.70 8.27
C ARG A 66 8.21 10.96 9.70
N ASP A 67 7.59 10.33 10.67
CA ASP A 67 7.90 10.43 12.09
C ASP A 67 8.79 9.27 12.59
N ASP A 68 8.96 8.22 11.79
CA ASP A 68 9.78 7.05 12.13
C ASP A 68 10.76 6.63 11.01
N TYR A 69 11.69 5.76 11.38
CA TYR A 69 12.69 5.18 10.49
C TYR A 69 12.10 4.05 9.63
N PRO A 70 12.71 3.77 8.45
CA PRO A 70 13.77 4.53 7.80
C PRO A 70 13.29 5.92 7.33
N ASP A 71 14.23 6.79 6.95
CA ASP A 71 13.94 8.11 6.36
C ASP A 71 13.09 9.06 7.23
N LYS A 72 13.25 8.96 8.55
CA LYS A 72 12.62 9.86 9.52
C LYS A 72 12.88 11.33 9.15
N GLY A 73 11.83 12.14 9.19
CA GLY A 73 11.86 13.56 8.85
C GLY A 73 11.90 13.86 7.36
N LYS A 74 11.81 12.87 6.45
CA LYS A 74 11.62 13.14 5.01
C LYS A 74 10.13 13.25 4.66
N TRP A 75 9.85 13.91 3.55
CA TRP A 75 8.50 13.94 2.98
C TRP A 75 8.24 12.63 2.24
N ALA A 76 7.02 12.11 2.34
CA ALA A 76 6.60 10.87 1.71
C ALA A 76 5.14 10.95 1.27
N ILE A 77 4.75 10.04 0.37
CA ILE A 77 3.36 9.80 0.02
C ILE A 77 2.69 9.12 1.23
N PRO A 78 1.43 9.47 1.57
CA PRO A 78 0.68 8.75 2.60
C PRO A 78 0.52 7.27 2.23
N GLY A 79 0.75 6.38 3.18
CA GLY A 79 0.79 4.95 2.88
C GLY A 79 1.28 4.08 4.03
N GLY A 80 1.18 2.78 3.88
CA GLY A 80 1.74 1.85 4.86
C GLY A 80 1.35 0.41 4.64
N PHE A 81 1.54 -0.39 5.69
CA PHE A 81 1.31 -1.83 5.64
C PHE A 81 -0.19 -2.18 5.66
N ILE A 82 -0.50 -3.24 4.92
CA ILE A 82 -1.82 -3.87 4.85
C ILE A 82 -1.91 -5.01 5.87
N SER A 83 -3.05 -5.10 6.54
CA SER A 83 -3.40 -6.17 7.49
C SER A 83 -3.91 -7.41 6.76
N MET A 84 -3.79 -8.58 7.38
CA MET A 84 -4.21 -9.85 6.75
C MET A 84 -5.73 -9.93 6.51
N ASP A 85 -6.51 -9.23 7.33
CA ASP A 85 -7.97 -9.31 7.35
C ASP A 85 -8.64 -8.11 6.64
N GLU A 86 -7.88 -7.33 5.86
CA GLU A 86 -8.41 -6.20 5.09
C GLU A 86 -8.03 -6.30 3.61
N SER A 87 -8.86 -5.71 2.76
CA SER A 87 -8.54 -5.51 1.34
C SER A 87 -7.54 -4.36 1.16
N LEU A 88 -6.92 -4.30 -0.04
CA LEU A 88 -5.99 -3.21 -0.39
C LEU A 88 -6.67 -1.83 -0.32
N GLU A 89 -7.94 -1.76 -0.70
CA GLU A 89 -8.73 -0.52 -0.70
C GLU A 89 -9.08 -0.08 0.73
N GLU A 90 -9.56 -1.00 1.57
CA GLU A 90 -9.84 -0.72 2.99
C GLU A 90 -8.57 -0.25 3.72
N GLY A 91 -7.44 -0.92 3.48
CA GLY A 91 -6.16 -0.51 4.04
C GLY A 91 -5.71 0.87 3.55
N ALA A 92 -6.03 1.25 2.31
CA ALA A 92 -5.68 2.57 1.74
C ALA A 92 -6.48 3.68 2.41
N ILE A 93 -7.79 3.50 2.54
CA ILE A 93 -8.67 4.45 3.21
C ILE A 93 -8.28 4.59 4.69
N ARG A 94 -8.03 3.48 5.39
CA ARG A 94 -7.61 3.48 6.79
C ARG A 94 -6.29 4.23 6.97
N LYS A 95 -5.26 3.89 6.19
CA LYS A 95 -3.93 4.52 6.28
C LYS A 95 -3.97 6.01 5.96
N LEU A 96 -4.74 6.41 4.95
CA LEU A 96 -4.93 7.82 4.63
C LEU A 96 -5.56 8.57 5.81
N LYS A 97 -6.62 8.02 6.41
CA LYS A 97 -7.28 8.61 7.58
C LYS A 97 -6.34 8.72 8.77
N ASP A 98 -5.59 7.67 9.09
CA ASP A 98 -4.66 7.62 10.22
C ASP A 98 -3.58 8.70 10.11
N GLU A 99 -3.06 8.95 8.91
CA GLU A 99 -1.91 9.84 8.70
C GLU A 99 -2.29 11.29 8.39
N THR A 100 -3.48 11.50 7.81
CA THR A 100 -3.88 12.81 7.26
C THR A 100 -5.22 13.31 7.78
N GLY A 101 -6.02 12.44 8.42
CA GLY A 101 -7.38 12.74 8.87
C GLY A 101 -8.43 12.75 7.76
N ILE A 102 -8.06 12.45 6.51
CA ILE A 102 -8.97 12.44 5.36
C ILE A 102 -9.63 11.07 5.22
N ASP A 103 -10.96 11.02 5.13
CA ASP A 103 -11.73 9.76 5.05
C ASP A 103 -12.88 9.74 4.04
N ASN A 104 -13.02 10.78 3.23
CA ASN A 104 -14.02 10.88 2.16
C ASN A 104 -13.35 11.35 0.86
N VAL A 105 -12.89 10.39 0.06
CA VAL A 105 -12.13 10.61 -1.20
C VAL A 105 -12.82 9.91 -2.36
#